data_AF-F0HYX6-F1
#
_entry.id   AF-F0HYX6-F1
#
_cell.length_a   1.000
_cell.length_b   1.000
_cell.length_c   1.000
_cell.angle_alpha   90.00
_cell.angle_beta   90.00
_cell.angle_gamma   90.00
#
_symmetry.space_group_name_H-M   'P 1'
#
loop_
_entity.id
_entity.type
_entity.pdbx_description
1 polymer ?
#
loop_
_entity_poly.entity_id
_entity_poly.type
_entity_poly.pdbx_seq_one_letter_code
_entity_poly.pdbx_strand_id
1 'polypeptide(L)'
;MASLEDSYLQRIDGAYLYEGPNTYLVLTDKQRKQVDKIKYKIFNYVDPKDFIAMQYPETGSEGVVGTLVKINSKGKDNWIQQHMWGGYEYDSGYLNVRESDLQDYRLARAKQAMEQLDIKKKALSERYQKMVAAGYTRSEMIYLDSEQATTFASSLQNLAAISTEAIMAFCDYGVSKVSGRWDALLAQAQAMPNVSRLLSEAEVIDALSQVGATKDTVETSIITELKDMRNKAVKTKEEFDGLSSKLLNGIQELVKKDEGLAREYKRWGNI
;
A
#
# COMPACT_ATOMS: atom_id res chain seq x y z
N MET A 1 8.90 18.76 -6.29
CA MET A 1 8.15 17.74 -7.06
C MET A 1 7.59 18.30 -8.36
N ALA A 2 6.87 19.43 -8.33
CA ALA A 2 6.17 19.98 -9.50
C ALA A 2 7.07 20.42 -10.69
N SER A 3 8.36 20.69 -10.45
CA SER A 3 9.32 21.09 -11.50
C SER A 3 10.31 19.99 -11.88
N LEU A 4 10.15 18.76 -11.37
CA LEU A 4 11.03 17.65 -11.70
C LEU A 4 10.80 17.18 -13.14
N GLU A 5 11.85 16.74 -13.82
CA GLU A 5 11.72 16.05 -15.11
C GLU A 5 11.15 14.63 -14.93
N ASP A 6 10.55 14.10 -16.00
CA ASP A 6 9.88 12.79 -16.00
C ASP A 6 10.81 11.64 -15.59
N SER A 7 12.08 11.71 -16.02
CA SER A 7 13.12 10.73 -15.70
C SER A 7 13.37 10.56 -14.20
N TYR A 8 13.05 11.58 -13.40
CA TYR A 8 13.24 11.59 -11.96
C TYR A 8 11.97 11.21 -11.17
N LEU A 9 10.80 11.13 -11.80
CA LEU A 9 9.55 10.83 -11.11
C LEU A 9 9.53 9.42 -10.48
N GLN A 10 10.17 8.45 -11.12
CA GLN A 10 10.34 7.08 -10.58
C GLN A 10 11.17 7.03 -9.29
N ARG A 11 11.97 8.08 -9.01
CA ARG A 11 12.79 8.15 -7.78
C ARG A 11 11.99 8.65 -6.57
N ILE A 12 10.80 9.20 -6.80
CA ILE A 12 9.88 9.52 -5.72
C ILE A 12 9.20 8.23 -5.31
N ASP A 13 9.47 7.80 -4.09
CA ASP A 13 8.78 6.66 -3.49
C ASP A 13 7.42 7.11 -2.94
N GLY A 14 7.40 8.15 -2.11
CA GLY A 14 6.19 8.83 -1.69
C GLY A 14 6.48 10.16 -1.00
N ALA A 15 5.42 10.95 -0.80
CA ALA A 15 5.45 12.16 0.01
C ALA A 15 4.21 12.20 0.90
N TYR A 16 4.40 12.49 2.19
CA TYR A 16 3.33 12.54 3.18
C TYR A 16 3.33 13.95 3.75
N LEU A 17 2.31 14.71 3.39
CA LEU A 17 2.14 16.13 3.72
C LEU A 17 1.03 16.25 4.77
N TYR A 18 1.19 17.15 5.73
CA TYR A 18 0.26 17.32 6.84
C TYR A 18 -0.05 18.81 6.99
N GLU A 19 -1.34 19.15 7.05
CA GLU A 19 -1.87 20.48 7.39
C GLU A 19 -1.33 21.65 6.56
N GLY A 20 -0.87 21.35 5.33
CA GLY A 20 -0.45 22.38 4.39
C GLY A 20 -1.65 22.98 3.66
N PRO A 21 -1.62 24.28 3.28
CA PRO A 21 -2.65 24.86 2.41
C PRO A 21 -2.63 24.20 1.03
N ASN A 22 -3.75 24.24 0.29
CA ASN A 22 -3.79 23.66 -1.06
C ASN A 22 -2.91 24.46 -2.05
N THR A 23 -1.70 23.96 -2.28
CA THR A 23 -0.72 24.59 -3.18
C THR A 23 -1.03 24.39 -4.66
N TYR A 24 -1.97 23.51 -5.04
CA TYR A 24 -2.28 23.24 -6.46
C TYR A 24 -2.71 24.50 -7.21
N LEU A 25 -3.41 25.39 -6.53
CA LEU A 25 -3.97 26.61 -7.09
C LEU A 25 -2.89 27.60 -7.55
N VAL A 26 -1.73 27.60 -6.88
CA VAL A 26 -0.60 28.48 -7.23
C VAL A 26 0.38 27.85 -8.22
N LEU A 27 0.19 26.58 -8.59
CA LEU A 27 1.00 25.92 -9.60
C LEU A 27 0.63 26.37 -11.02
N THR A 28 1.64 26.47 -11.88
CA THR A 28 1.45 26.62 -13.33
C THR A 28 0.85 25.35 -13.95
N ASP A 29 0.26 25.44 -15.14
CA ASP A 29 -0.32 24.27 -15.82
C ASP A 29 0.70 23.14 -16.07
N LYS A 30 1.96 23.50 -16.38
CA LYS A 30 3.05 22.53 -16.54
C LYS A 30 3.32 21.80 -15.22
N GLN A 31 3.36 22.54 -14.12
CA GLN A 31 3.59 22.00 -12.78
C GLN A 31 2.43 21.12 -12.30
N ARG A 32 1.18 21.50 -12.59
CA ARG A 32 -0.01 20.70 -12.31
C ARG A 32 0.04 19.35 -13.02
N LYS A 33 0.28 19.36 -14.34
CA LYS A 33 0.47 18.13 -15.12
C LYS A 33 1.58 17.25 -14.55
N GLN A 34 2.65 17.84 -14.02
CA GLN A 34 3.76 17.10 -13.46
C GLN A 34 3.42 16.43 -12.12
N VAL A 35 2.75 17.13 -11.21
CA VAL A 35 2.31 16.52 -9.93
C VAL A 35 1.19 15.51 -10.13
N ASP A 36 0.31 15.72 -11.12
CA ASP A 36 -0.79 14.80 -11.41
C ASP A 36 -0.30 13.42 -11.91
N LYS A 37 0.86 13.36 -12.60
CA LYS A 37 1.51 12.08 -12.99
C LYS A 37 1.85 11.19 -11.79
N ILE A 38 2.17 11.79 -10.65
CA ILE A 38 2.60 11.08 -9.43
C ILE A 38 1.61 11.27 -8.27
N LYS A 39 0.37 11.62 -8.58
CA LYS A 39 -0.67 11.91 -7.58
C LYS A 39 -0.82 10.81 -6.55
N TYR A 40 -0.77 9.56 -7.01
CA TYR A 40 -0.88 8.35 -6.18
C TYR A 40 0.32 8.11 -5.24
N LYS A 41 1.39 8.91 -5.35
CA LYS A 41 2.57 8.86 -4.48
C LYS A 41 2.59 9.97 -3.43
N ILE A 42 1.72 10.98 -3.56
CA ILE A 42 1.68 12.13 -2.67
C ILE A 42 0.39 12.03 -1.86
N PHE A 43 0.48 11.97 -0.54
CA PHE A 43 -0.66 11.86 0.37
C PHE A 43 -0.73 13.13 1.19
N ASN A 44 -1.85 13.83 1.08
CA ASN A 44 -2.05 15.11 1.73
C ASN A 44 -3.10 14.96 2.83
N TYR A 45 -2.63 14.91 4.07
CA TYR A 45 -3.44 14.72 5.26
C TYR A 45 -3.88 16.08 5.79
N VAL A 46 -5.19 16.28 5.84
CA VAL A 46 -5.79 17.57 6.18
C VAL A 46 -6.85 17.38 7.25
N ASP A 47 -6.79 18.16 8.31
CA ASP A 47 -7.90 18.31 9.24
C ASP A 47 -8.86 19.38 8.71
N PRO A 48 -10.11 19.03 8.36
CA PRO A 48 -11.11 20.01 7.91
C PRO A 48 -11.46 21.08 8.95
N LYS A 49 -11.07 20.88 10.23
CA LYS A 49 -11.22 21.86 11.30
C LYS A 49 -9.99 22.77 11.46
N ASP A 50 -8.87 22.45 10.83
CA ASP A 50 -7.73 23.35 10.76
C ASP A 50 -7.98 24.45 9.73
N PHE A 51 -7.95 25.71 10.20
CA PHE A 51 -8.15 26.85 9.32
C PHE A 51 -6.93 27.17 8.46
N ILE A 52 -5.74 26.60 8.68
CA ILE A 52 -4.58 26.80 7.80
C ILE A 52 -4.68 25.88 6.57
N ALA A 53 -5.19 24.65 6.76
CA ALA A 53 -5.42 23.67 5.70
C ALA A 53 -6.66 24.01 4.85
N MET A 54 -6.64 25.18 4.20
CA MET A 54 -7.76 25.69 3.39
C MET A 54 -7.71 25.27 1.92
N GLN A 55 -8.84 25.50 1.24
CA GLN A 55 -9.00 25.44 -0.23
C GLN A 55 -8.88 24.03 -0.83
N TYR A 56 -9.13 23.01 -0.02
CA TYR A 56 -9.32 21.65 -0.49
C TYR A 56 -10.79 21.41 -0.89
N PRO A 57 -11.07 20.58 -1.92
CA PRO A 57 -12.43 20.21 -2.28
C PRO A 57 -13.12 19.44 -1.15
N GLU A 58 -14.46 19.42 -1.14
CA GLU A 58 -15.21 18.66 -0.13
C GLU A 58 -15.01 17.14 -0.25
N THR A 59 -14.91 16.65 -1.48
CA THR A 59 -14.68 15.23 -1.80
C THR A 59 -13.72 15.09 -2.98
N GLY A 60 -13.03 13.95 -3.02
CA GLY A 60 -12.10 13.61 -4.09
C GLY A 60 -10.80 14.42 -4.07
N SER A 61 -9.94 14.15 -5.05
CA SER A 61 -8.59 14.73 -5.14
C SER A 61 -8.41 15.66 -6.35
N GLU A 62 -9.49 16.10 -7.01
CA GLU A 62 -9.40 17.05 -8.12
C GLU A 62 -8.92 18.42 -7.63
N GLY A 63 -8.00 19.05 -8.36
CA GLY A 63 -7.46 20.35 -7.94
C GLY A 63 -6.56 20.29 -6.69
N VAL A 64 -6.03 19.10 -6.35
CA VAL A 64 -5.15 18.87 -5.19
C VAL A 64 -3.81 18.31 -5.63
N VAL A 65 -2.72 18.75 -4.98
CA VAL A 65 -1.41 18.10 -5.10
C VAL A 65 -1.46 16.79 -4.30
N GLY A 66 -1.54 15.67 -5.01
CA GLY A 66 -1.63 14.34 -4.41
C GLY A 66 -3.05 13.84 -4.17
N THR A 67 -3.14 12.73 -3.45
CA THR A 67 -4.37 12.15 -2.93
C THR A 67 -4.73 12.84 -1.62
N LEU A 68 -5.92 13.41 -1.56
CA LEU A 68 -6.46 14.05 -0.36
C LEU A 68 -6.91 13.00 0.65
N VAL A 69 -6.51 13.16 1.91
CA VAL A 69 -6.91 12.31 3.03
C VAL A 69 -7.42 13.21 4.14
N LYS A 70 -8.74 13.33 4.32
CA LYS A 70 -9.26 14.14 5.42
C LYS A 70 -9.34 13.36 6.71
N ILE A 71 -8.91 14.00 7.78
CA ILE A 71 -8.86 13.43 9.11
C ILE A 71 -10.19 13.69 9.82
N ASN A 72 -10.67 12.69 10.55
CA ASN A 72 -11.72 12.88 11.55
C ASN A 72 -11.06 13.29 12.86
N SER A 73 -11.12 14.58 13.18
CA SER A 73 -10.53 15.15 14.38
C SER A 73 -11.59 15.61 15.39
N LYS A 74 -11.21 15.70 16.66
CA LYS A 74 -11.93 16.48 17.66
C LYS A 74 -11.58 17.96 17.54
N GLY A 75 -12.57 18.82 17.79
CA GLY A 75 -12.33 20.26 17.87
C GLY A 75 -11.45 20.60 19.08
N LYS A 76 -10.59 21.60 18.91
CA LYS A 76 -9.76 22.20 19.96
C LYS A 76 -10.04 23.69 20.04
N ASP A 77 -10.09 24.19 21.27
CA ASP A 77 -10.32 25.62 21.52
C ASP A 77 -9.15 26.49 21.05
N ASN A 78 -7.95 25.90 20.97
CA ASN A 78 -6.75 26.57 20.49
C ASN A 78 -6.45 26.16 19.04
N TRP A 79 -6.48 27.14 18.13
CA TRP A 79 -6.19 26.92 16.71
C TRP A 79 -4.78 26.36 16.46
N ILE A 80 -3.79 26.69 17.29
CA ILE A 80 -2.44 26.12 17.18
C ILE A 80 -2.50 24.62 17.47
N GLN A 81 -3.30 24.20 18.45
CA GLN A 81 -3.47 22.77 18.75
C GLN A 81 -4.28 22.05 17.67
N GLN A 82 -5.16 22.76 16.97
CA GLN A 82 -5.91 22.22 15.83
C GLN A 82 -5.05 22.06 14.58
N HIS A 83 -4.16 23.03 14.30
CA HIS A 83 -3.21 22.98 13.20
C HIS A 83 -2.07 21.97 13.44
N MET A 84 -1.72 21.77 14.71
CA MET A 84 -0.94 20.61 15.12
C MET A 84 -1.88 19.39 15.27
N TRP A 85 -1.35 18.24 15.64
CA TRP A 85 -2.15 17.00 15.72
C TRP A 85 -2.99 16.87 17.01
N GLY A 86 -3.35 17.98 17.66
CA GLY A 86 -4.04 17.95 18.94
C GLY A 86 -5.43 17.33 18.84
N GLY A 87 -6.11 17.54 17.70
CA GLY A 87 -7.44 16.99 17.42
C GLY A 87 -7.44 15.56 16.89
N TYR A 88 -6.28 15.00 16.51
CA TYR A 88 -6.23 13.73 15.79
C TYR A 88 -6.67 12.58 16.69
N GLU A 89 -7.51 11.71 16.14
CA GLU A 89 -7.94 10.48 16.81
C GLU A 89 -7.30 9.28 16.14
N TYR A 90 -6.96 8.28 16.94
CA TYR A 90 -6.37 7.04 16.45
C TYR A 90 -7.25 5.88 16.91
N ASP A 91 -7.53 4.96 15.99
CA ASP A 91 -8.14 3.68 16.30
C ASP A 91 -7.15 2.57 15.99
N SER A 92 -6.83 1.76 17.00
CA SER A 92 -5.91 0.62 16.87
C SER A 92 -4.55 0.98 16.22
N GLY A 93 -4.06 2.20 16.47
CA GLY A 93 -2.81 2.74 15.90
C GLY A 93 -2.95 3.40 14.52
N TYR A 94 -4.14 3.40 13.92
CA TYR A 94 -4.43 4.05 12.64
C TYR A 94 -5.11 5.38 12.85
N LEU A 95 -4.71 6.38 12.06
CA LEU A 95 -5.35 7.69 12.07
C LEU A 95 -6.80 7.57 11.61
N ASN A 96 -7.73 8.14 12.38
CA ASN A 96 -9.14 8.19 12.04
C ASN A 96 -9.33 9.17 10.86
N VAL A 97 -9.82 8.66 9.73
CA VAL A 97 -9.97 9.41 8.48
C VAL A 97 -11.38 9.24 7.93
N ARG A 98 -11.82 10.18 7.08
CA ARG A 98 -13.15 10.13 6.45
C ARG A 98 -13.27 8.94 5.51
N GLU A 99 -14.36 8.18 5.64
CA GLU A 99 -14.62 6.98 4.82
C GLU A 99 -14.67 7.28 3.31
N SER A 100 -15.19 8.46 2.93
CA SER A 100 -15.24 8.89 1.52
C SER A 100 -13.86 8.99 0.88
N ASP A 101 -12.84 9.35 1.65
CA ASP A 101 -11.49 9.61 1.15
C ASP A 101 -10.62 8.35 1.24
N LEU A 102 -11.05 7.36 2.05
CA LEU A 102 -10.39 6.07 2.15
C LEU A 102 -10.33 5.32 0.82
N GLN A 103 -11.32 5.50 -0.07
CA GLN A 103 -11.32 4.81 -1.36
C GLN A 103 -10.21 5.31 -2.28
N ASP A 104 -10.08 6.63 -2.44
CA ASP A 104 -9.01 7.26 -3.23
C ASP A 104 -7.64 6.97 -2.63
N TYR A 105 -7.53 7.01 -1.29
CA TYR A 105 -6.34 6.64 -0.57
C TYR A 105 -5.92 5.19 -0.82
N ARG A 106 -6.84 4.22 -0.66
CA ARG A 106 -6.57 2.79 -0.89
C ARG A 106 -6.15 2.54 -2.33
N LEU A 107 -6.82 3.16 -3.30
CA LEU A 107 -6.46 3.05 -4.71
C LEU A 107 -5.06 3.63 -4.99
N ALA A 108 -4.74 4.79 -4.42
CA ALA A 108 -3.42 5.42 -4.55
C ALA A 108 -2.32 4.54 -3.94
N ARG A 109 -2.53 4.02 -2.73
CA ARG A 109 -1.60 3.08 -2.07
C ARG A 109 -1.42 1.80 -2.87
N ALA A 110 -2.48 1.23 -3.44
CA ALA A 110 -2.39 0.05 -4.29
C ALA A 110 -1.50 0.32 -5.53
N LYS A 111 -1.71 1.45 -6.22
CA LYS A 111 -0.90 1.85 -7.38
C LYS A 111 0.57 2.07 -6.99
N GLN A 112 0.82 2.77 -5.89
CA GLN A 112 2.17 3.04 -5.39
C GLN A 112 2.90 1.74 -5.04
N ALA A 113 2.25 0.82 -4.34
CA ALA A 113 2.82 -0.46 -3.97
C ALA A 113 3.10 -1.34 -5.20
N MET A 114 2.22 -1.35 -6.20
CA MET A 114 2.45 -2.07 -7.46
C MET A 114 3.65 -1.51 -8.24
N GLU A 115 3.83 -0.19 -8.30
CA GLU A 115 5.02 0.38 -8.95
C GLU A 115 6.31 0.05 -8.19
N GLN A 116 6.29 0.13 -6.85
CA GLN A 116 7.44 -0.27 -6.04
C GLN A 116 7.77 -1.75 -6.24
N LEU A 117 6.76 -2.60 -6.39
CA LEU A 117 6.94 -4.02 -6.70
C LEU A 117 7.69 -4.19 -8.03
N ASP A 118 7.28 -3.50 -9.08
CA ASP A 118 7.92 -3.57 -10.40
C ASP A 118 9.37 -3.07 -10.37
N ILE A 119 9.63 -1.95 -9.69
CA ILE A 119 10.99 -1.40 -9.51
C ILE A 119 11.88 -2.41 -8.77
N LYS A 120 11.39 -2.98 -7.67
CA LYS A 120 12.15 -3.93 -6.85
C LYS A 120 12.40 -5.24 -7.59
N LYS A 121 11.41 -5.75 -8.33
CA LYS A 121 11.55 -6.93 -9.19
C LYS A 121 12.63 -6.71 -10.25
N LYS A 122 12.64 -5.55 -10.90
CA LYS A 122 13.68 -5.19 -11.89
C LYS A 122 15.06 -5.11 -11.25
N ALA A 123 15.19 -4.41 -10.13
CA ALA A 123 16.46 -4.30 -9.41
C ALA A 123 17.01 -5.66 -8.95
N LEU A 124 16.12 -6.55 -8.47
CA LEU A 124 16.47 -7.93 -8.11
C LEU A 124 16.97 -8.73 -9.32
N SER A 125 16.30 -8.60 -10.46
CA SER A 125 16.70 -9.25 -11.72
C SER A 125 18.05 -8.75 -12.23
N GLU A 126 18.27 -7.43 -12.26
CA GLU A 126 19.55 -6.83 -12.67
C GLU A 126 20.69 -7.27 -11.76
N ARG A 127 20.44 -7.33 -10.45
CA ARG A 127 21.41 -7.84 -9.49
C ARG A 127 21.75 -9.29 -9.77
N TYR A 128 20.76 -10.14 -9.98
CA TYR A 128 20.96 -11.55 -10.32
C TYR A 128 21.82 -11.72 -11.57
N GLN A 129 21.53 -10.96 -12.64
CA GLN A 129 22.32 -11.00 -13.88
C GLN A 129 23.77 -10.56 -13.69
N LYS A 130 24.02 -9.49 -12.93
CA LYS A 130 25.38 -9.06 -12.57
C LYS A 130 26.14 -10.15 -11.81
N MET A 131 25.46 -10.87 -10.93
CA MET A 131 26.08 -11.97 -10.20
C MET A 131 26.50 -13.11 -11.11
N VAL A 132 25.62 -13.53 -12.03
CA VAL A 132 25.94 -14.60 -13.00
C VAL A 132 27.12 -14.22 -13.89
N ALA A 133 27.22 -12.95 -14.30
CA ALA A 133 28.28 -12.47 -15.19
C ALA A 133 29.67 -12.34 -14.51
N ALA A 134 29.72 -12.21 -13.18
CA ALA A 134 30.97 -11.92 -12.47
C ALA A 134 31.92 -13.12 -12.35
N GLY A 135 31.43 -14.36 -12.43
CA GLY A 135 32.24 -15.58 -12.32
C GLY A 135 32.86 -15.80 -10.94
N TYR A 136 32.69 -16.99 -10.35
CA TYR A 136 33.13 -17.27 -8.98
C TYR A 136 34.59 -17.79 -8.88
N THR A 137 35.44 -17.24 -8.02
CA THR A 137 36.81 -17.75 -7.67
C THR A 137 36.83 -18.44 -6.29
N ARG A 138 37.61 -19.53 -6.15
CA ARG A 138 37.37 -20.58 -5.13
C ARG A 138 37.55 -20.25 -3.65
N SER A 139 38.20 -19.14 -3.30
CA SER A 139 38.49 -18.77 -1.90
C SER A 139 37.99 -17.38 -1.50
N GLU A 140 37.69 -16.50 -2.46
CA GLU A 140 36.92 -15.27 -2.26
C GLU A 140 35.39 -15.53 -2.29
N MET A 141 35.01 -16.73 -2.73
CA MET A 141 33.64 -17.21 -2.90
C MET A 141 32.79 -17.13 -1.63
N ILE A 142 33.21 -17.65 -0.47
CA ILE A 142 32.27 -17.81 0.67
C ILE A 142 31.85 -16.46 1.28
N TYR A 143 32.78 -15.51 1.42
CA TYR A 143 32.45 -14.15 1.88
C TYR A 143 31.61 -13.38 0.84
N LEU A 144 31.98 -13.45 -0.44
CA LEU A 144 31.19 -12.80 -1.49
C LEU A 144 29.82 -13.46 -1.66
N ASP A 145 29.71 -14.78 -1.50
CA ASP A 145 28.46 -15.56 -1.59
C ASP A 145 27.55 -15.28 -0.40
N SER A 146 28.12 -15.13 0.80
CA SER A 146 27.36 -14.74 1.99
C SER A 146 26.80 -13.32 1.89
N GLU A 147 27.58 -12.35 1.40
CA GLU A 147 27.10 -10.99 1.12
C GLU A 147 26.02 -10.96 0.02
N GLN A 148 26.21 -11.72 -1.05
CA GLN A 148 25.23 -11.89 -2.13
C GLN A 148 23.93 -12.49 -1.62
N ALA A 149 23.99 -13.62 -0.91
CA ALA A 149 22.84 -14.34 -0.42
C ALA A 149 22.09 -13.54 0.66
N THR A 150 22.82 -12.81 1.50
CA THR A 150 22.25 -11.88 2.49
C THR A 150 21.42 -10.84 1.77
N THR A 151 21.98 -10.21 0.75
CA THR A 151 21.25 -9.14 0.10
C THR A 151 20.13 -9.64 -0.81
N PHE A 152 20.25 -10.85 -1.36
CA PHE A 152 19.15 -11.52 -2.05
C PHE A 152 18.00 -11.82 -1.10
N ALA A 153 18.28 -12.36 0.10
CA ALA A 153 17.28 -12.59 1.15
C ALA A 153 16.59 -11.29 1.57
N SER A 154 17.33 -10.21 1.85
CA SER A 154 16.74 -8.91 2.18
C SER A 154 15.89 -8.34 1.02
N SER A 155 16.29 -8.57 -0.23
CA SER A 155 15.52 -8.12 -1.40
C SER A 155 14.21 -8.89 -1.53
N LEU A 156 14.22 -10.20 -1.29
CA LEU A 156 12.99 -11.02 -1.27
C LEU A 156 12.05 -10.62 -0.14
N GLN A 157 12.59 -10.36 1.05
CA GLN A 157 11.81 -9.89 2.19
C GLN A 157 11.10 -8.57 1.87
N ASN A 158 11.82 -7.63 1.27
CA ASN A 158 11.27 -6.34 0.87
C ASN A 158 10.22 -6.49 -0.24
N LEU A 159 10.48 -7.37 -1.23
CA LEU A 159 9.54 -7.71 -2.29
C LEU A 159 8.25 -8.30 -1.72
N ALA A 160 8.35 -9.22 -0.76
CA ALA A 160 7.19 -9.84 -0.10
C ALA A 160 6.38 -8.80 0.68
N ALA A 161 7.04 -7.91 1.44
CA ALA A 161 6.37 -6.83 2.16
C ALA A 161 5.56 -5.92 1.21
N ILE A 162 6.18 -5.47 0.11
CA ILE A 162 5.52 -4.60 -0.88
C ILE A 162 4.41 -5.35 -1.63
N SER A 163 4.62 -6.61 -1.98
CA SER A 163 3.59 -7.44 -2.64
C SER A 163 2.35 -7.61 -1.77
N THR A 164 2.56 -7.91 -0.49
CA THR A 164 1.46 -8.05 0.48
C THR A 164 0.73 -6.73 0.67
N GLU A 165 1.45 -5.61 0.76
CA GLU A 165 0.84 -4.29 0.82
C GLU A 165 -0.03 -3.99 -0.42
N ALA A 166 0.46 -4.30 -1.62
CA ALA A 166 -0.31 -4.14 -2.85
C ALA A 166 -1.60 -4.97 -2.85
N ILE A 167 -1.53 -6.23 -2.43
CA ILE A 167 -2.70 -7.12 -2.33
C ILE A 167 -3.67 -6.62 -1.26
N MET A 168 -3.18 -6.23 -0.09
CA MET A 168 -4.01 -5.68 0.99
C MET A 168 -4.74 -4.43 0.53
N ALA A 169 -4.05 -3.47 -0.09
CA ALA A 169 -4.66 -2.24 -0.59
C ALA A 169 -5.71 -2.53 -1.66
N PHE A 170 -5.46 -3.49 -2.56
CA PHE A 170 -6.43 -3.93 -3.56
C PHE A 170 -7.68 -4.56 -2.91
N CYS A 171 -7.49 -5.47 -1.93
CA CYS A 171 -8.59 -6.14 -1.24
C CYS A 171 -9.42 -5.13 -0.43
N ASP A 172 -8.77 -4.24 0.31
CA ASP A 172 -9.43 -3.21 1.11
C ASP A 172 -10.21 -2.23 0.21
N TYR A 173 -9.68 -1.90 -0.97
CA TYR A 173 -10.40 -1.14 -1.99
C TYR A 173 -11.62 -1.92 -2.52
N GLY A 174 -11.44 -3.20 -2.89
CA GLY A 174 -12.53 -4.05 -3.36
C GLY A 174 -13.66 -4.17 -2.34
N VAL A 175 -13.33 -4.39 -1.06
CA VAL A 175 -14.32 -4.44 0.03
C VAL A 175 -15.07 -3.11 0.14
N SER A 176 -14.37 -1.97 0.09
CA SER A 176 -15.03 -0.65 0.14
C SER A 176 -16.02 -0.40 -1.00
N LYS A 177 -15.81 -1.01 -2.17
CA LYS A 177 -16.70 -0.88 -3.33
C LYS A 177 -17.91 -1.81 -3.27
N VAL A 178 -17.81 -2.89 -2.50
CA VAL A 178 -18.83 -3.94 -2.47
C VAL A 178 -19.70 -3.88 -1.21
N SER A 179 -19.16 -3.39 -0.10
CA SER A 179 -19.93 -3.16 1.14
C SER A 179 -21.15 -2.27 0.91
N GLY A 180 -22.32 -2.72 1.36
CA GLY A 180 -23.59 -2.01 1.23
C GLY A 180 -24.21 -2.05 -0.17
N ARG A 181 -23.62 -2.77 -1.14
CA ARG A 181 -24.22 -2.91 -2.48
C ARG A 181 -25.57 -3.61 -2.43
N TRP A 182 -25.75 -4.57 -1.52
CA TRP A 182 -27.05 -5.23 -1.35
C TRP A 182 -28.11 -4.25 -0.87
N ASP A 183 -27.81 -3.46 0.16
CA ASP A 183 -28.76 -2.51 0.73
C ASP A 183 -29.12 -1.41 -0.29
N ALA A 184 -28.13 -0.94 -1.06
CA ALA A 184 -28.36 0.02 -2.14
C ALA A 184 -29.22 -0.56 -3.28
N LEU A 185 -28.96 -1.81 -3.68
CA LEU A 185 -29.75 -2.51 -4.69
C LEU A 185 -31.20 -2.70 -4.21
N LEU A 186 -31.39 -3.14 -2.96
CA LEU A 186 -32.71 -3.35 -2.37
C LEU A 186 -33.49 -2.03 -2.29
N ALA A 187 -32.86 -0.95 -1.81
CA ALA A 187 -33.47 0.37 -1.75
C ALA A 187 -33.88 0.88 -3.15
N GLN A 188 -33.03 0.68 -4.18
CA GLN A 188 -33.35 1.05 -5.55
C GLN A 188 -34.52 0.24 -6.09
N ALA A 189 -34.55 -1.07 -5.82
CA ALA A 189 -35.64 -1.94 -6.25
C ALA A 189 -36.98 -1.54 -5.60
N GLN A 190 -36.96 -1.29 -4.28
CA GLN A 190 -38.12 -0.84 -3.51
C GLN A 190 -38.62 0.54 -3.94
N ALA A 191 -37.75 1.43 -4.42
CA ALA A 191 -38.14 2.77 -4.87
C ALA A 191 -38.88 2.78 -6.22
N MET A 192 -38.93 1.67 -6.97
CA MET A 192 -39.61 1.62 -8.26
C MET A 192 -41.14 1.81 -8.10
N PRO A 193 -41.81 2.66 -8.91
CA PRO A 193 -43.20 3.09 -8.66
C PRO A 193 -44.23 1.97 -8.50
N ASN A 194 -44.10 0.89 -9.27
CA ASN A 194 -45.02 -0.25 -9.18
C ASN A 194 -44.61 -1.24 -8.08
N VAL A 195 -43.34 -1.27 -7.69
CA VAL A 195 -42.82 -2.14 -6.63
C VAL A 195 -43.20 -1.58 -5.27
N SER A 196 -42.92 -0.29 -5.04
CA SER A 196 -43.19 0.40 -3.77
C SER A 196 -44.66 0.34 -3.32
N ARG A 197 -45.59 0.23 -4.27
CA ARG A 197 -47.03 0.20 -4.01
C ARG A 197 -47.62 -1.21 -3.88
N LEU A 198 -46.98 -2.22 -4.49
CA LEU A 198 -47.60 -3.53 -4.72
C LEU A 198 -46.88 -4.70 -4.05
N LEU A 199 -45.60 -4.55 -3.72
CA LEU A 199 -44.77 -5.64 -3.23
C LEU A 199 -44.24 -5.31 -1.83
N SER A 200 -44.30 -6.30 -0.94
CA SER A 200 -43.56 -6.30 0.31
C SER A 200 -42.07 -6.48 0.06
N GLU A 201 -41.23 -6.11 1.04
CA GLU A 201 -39.79 -6.30 0.98
C GLU A 201 -39.41 -7.76 0.70
N ALA A 202 -40.11 -8.72 1.31
CA ALA A 202 -39.86 -10.15 1.10
C ALA A 202 -40.13 -10.57 -0.37
N GLU A 203 -41.17 -10.04 -1.01
CA GLU A 203 -41.47 -10.31 -2.42
C GLU A 203 -40.45 -9.67 -3.36
N VAL A 204 -39.92 -8.48 -3.00
CA VAL A 204 -38.80 -7.86 -3.73
C VAL A 204 -37.54 -8.70 -3.62
N ILE A 205 -37.20 -9.17 -2.42
CA ILE A 205 -36.05 -10.05 -2.19
C ILE A 205 -36.19 -11.36 -2.97
N ASP A 206 -37.38 -11.97 -2.98
CA ASP A 206 -37.64 -13.19 -3.74
C ASP A 206 -37.47 -12.96 -5.25
N ALA A 207 -38.03 -11.87 -5.80
CA ALA A 207 -37.87 -11.51 -7.20
C ALA A 207 -36.40 -11.24 -7.58
N LEU A 208 -35.62 -10.58 -6.73
CA LEU A 208 -34.18 -10.39 -6.92
C LEU A 208 -33.43 -11.73 -6.90
N SER A 209 -33.80 -12.62 -5.98
CA SER A 209 -33.21 -13.97 -5.88
C SER A 209 -33.48 -14.80 -7.13
N GLN A 210 -34.67 -14.70 -7.74
CA GLN A 210 -35.02 -15.39 -8.98
C GLN A 210 -34.12 -15.00 -10.17
N VAL A 211 -33.57 -13.79 -10.19
CA VAL A 211 -32.59 -13.35 -11.19
C VAL A 211 -31.13 -13.52 -10.74
N GLY A 212 -30.91 -14.24 -9.64
CA GLY A 212 -29.60 -14.54 -9.09
C GLY A 212 -28.97 -13.44 -8.24
N ALA A 213 -29.71 -12.36 -7.94
CA ALA A 213 -29.25 -11.29 -7.07
C ALA A 213 -29.66 -11.56 -5.61
N THR A 214 -28.70 -11.97 -4.80
CA THR A 214 -28.88 -12.21 -3.36
C THR A 214 -27.85 -11.41 -2.57
N LYS A 215 -28.09 -11.17 -1.28
CA LYS A 215 -27.09 -10.54 -0.39
C LYS A 215 -25.75 -11.26 -0.45
N ASP A 216 -25.80 -12.58 -0.58
CA ASP A 216 -24.60 -13.42 -0.69
C ASP A 216 -23.82 -13.17 -1.99
N THR A 217 -24.50 -13.25 -3.14
CA THR A 217 -23.87 -13.11 -4.47
C THR A 217 -23.45 -11.67 -4.80
N VAL A 218 -24.17 -10.67 -4.27
CA VAL A 218 -23.90 -9.25 -4.53
C VAL A 218 -22.83 -8.68 -3.61
N GLU A 219 -22.68 -9.25 -2.41
CA GLU A 219 -21.87 -8.64 -1.35
C GLU A 219 -21.08 -9.64 -0.50
N THR A 220 -21.74 -10.55 0.22
CA THR A 220 -21.08 -11.34 1.28
C THR A 220 -19.98 -12.25 0.74
N SER A 221 -20.24 -12.99 -0.34
CA SER A 221 -19.28 -13.92 -0.94
C SER A 221 -18.03 -13.19 -1.44
N ILE A 222 -18.21 -12.07 -2.15
CA ILE A 222 -17.12 -11.24 -2.67
C ILE A 222 -16.27 -10.67 -1.53
N ILE A 223 -16.89 -10.12 -0.48
CA ILE A 223 -16.16 -9.62 0.69
C ILE A 223 -15.36 -10.74 1.37
N THR A 224 -15.95 -11.94 1.46
CA THR A 224 -15.29 -13.11 2.06
C THR A 224 -14.07 -13.52 1.24
N GLU A 225 -14.20 -13.63 -0.08
CA GLU A 225 -13.09 -13.97 -0.99
C GLU A 225 -11.95 -12.94 -0.92
N LEU A 226 -12.27 -11.64 -0.88
CA LEU A 226 -11.27 -10.58 -0.75
C LEU A 226 -10.55 -10.65 0.60
N LYS A 227 -11.26 -10.93 1.70
CA LYS A 227 -10.64 -11.13 3.02
C LYS A 227 -9.75 -12.36 3.04
N ASP A 228 -10.16 -13.45 2.42
CA ASP A 228 -9.36 -14.67 2.30
C ASP A 228 -8.08 -14.43 1.47
N MET A 229 -8.18 -13.70 0.36
CA MET A 229 -7.03 -13.31 -0.44
C MET A 229 -6.04 -12.46 0.36
N ARG A 230 -6.56 -11.47 1.10
CA ARG A 230 -5.76 -10.63 2.02
C ARG A 230 -5.03 -11.47 3.05
N ASN A 231 -5.73 -12.38 3.71
CA ASN A 231 -5.16 -13.26 4.74
C ASN A 231 -4.09 -14.19 4.18
N LYS A 232 -4.31 -14.77 2.99
CA LYS A 232 -3.29 -15.57 2.29
C LYS A 232 -2.04 -14.76 1.98
N ALA A 233 -2.18 -13.52 1.52
CA ALA A 233 -1.04 -12.65 1.24
C ALA A 233 -0.22 -12.30 2.50
N VAL A 234 -0.89 -12.10 3.64
CA VAL A 234 -0.21 -11.91 4.93
C VAL A 234 0.56 -13.17 5.32
N LYS A 235 -0.08 -14.34 5.26
CA LYS A 235 0.58 -15.62 5.58
C LYS A 235 1.78 -15.89 4.68
N THR A 236 1.66 -15.66 3.37
CA THR A 236 2.78 -15.82 2.44
C THR A 236 3.94 -14.89 2.79
N LYS A 237 3.68 -13.66 3.21
CA LYS A 237 4.74 -12.76 3.70
C LYS A 237 5.46 -13.34 4.90
N GLU A 238 4.73 -13.85 5.89
CA GLU A 238 5.31 -14.47 7.09
C GLU A 238 6.19 -15.67 6.74
N GLU A 239 5.78 -16.47 5.74
CA GLU A 239 6.59 -17.58 5.21
C GLU A 239 7.89 -17.07 4.55
N PHE A 240 7.83 -15.99 3.76
CA PHE A 240 9.01 -15.34 3.17
C PHE A 240 9.93 -14.71 4.23
N ASP A 241 9.38 -14.08 5.26
CA ASP A 241 10.12 -13.52 6.39
C ASP A 241 10.85 -14.64 7.14
N GLY A 242 10.16 -15.77 7.39
CA GLY A 242 10.73 -16.96 8.01
C GLY A 242 11.85 -17.60 7.17
N LEU A 243 11.65 -17.72 5.86
CA LEU A 243 12.68 -18.23 4.94
C LEU A 243 13.91 -17.31 4.90
N SER A 244 13.69 -16.00 4.78
CA SER A 244 14.77 -15.01 4.76
C SER A 244 15.58 -15.04 6.06
N SER A 245 14.90 -15.14 7.21
CA SER A 245 15.55 -15.27 8.51
C SER A 245 16.40 -16.54 8.60
N LYS A 246 15.89 -17.69 8.12
CA LYS A 246 16.65 -18.95 8.07
C LYS A 246 17.89 -18.84 7.17
N LEU A 247 17.75 -18.22 6.00
CA LEU A 247 18.87 -17.98 5.07
C LEU A 247 19.94 -17.11 5.74
N LEU A 248 19.55 -15.98 6.33
CA LEU A 248 20.47 -15.07 7.02
C LEU A 248 21.21 -15.76 8.18
N ASN A 249 20.49 -16.55 8.99
CA ASN A 249 21.10 -17.31 10.08
C ASN A 249 22.09 -18.36 9.56
N GLY A 250 21.72 -19.12 8.51
CA GLY A 250 22.59 -20.12 7.90
C GLY A 250 23.86 -19.50 7.30
N ILE A 251 23.73 -18.32 6.69
CA ILE A 251 24.87 -17.54 6.19
C ILE A 251 25.80 -17.13 7.34
N GLN A 252 25.25 -16.58 8.43
CA GLN A 252 26.04 -16.21 9.61
C GLN A 252 26.77 -17.40 10.23
N GLU A 253 26.13 -18.57 10.29
CA GLU A 253 26.76 -19.80 10.77
C GLU A 253 27.90 -20.27 9.86
N LEU A 254 27.74 -20.19 8.53
CA LEU A 254 28.79 -20.51 7.57
C LEU A 254 30.01 -19.60 7.74
N VAL A 255 29.79 -18.28 7.83
CA VAL A 255 30.86 -17.30 8.06
C VAL A 255 31.61 -17.59 9.36
N LYS A 256 30.90 -17.90 10.46
CA LYS A 256 31.50 -18.25 11.76
C LYS A 256 32.31 -19.56 11.71
N LYS A 257 31.86 -20.56 10.94
CA LYS A 257 32.58 -21.83 10.78
C LYS A 257 33.87 -21.66 9.99
N ASP A 258 33.92 -20.71 9.06
CA ASP A 258 35.09 -20.46 8.22
C ASP A 258 36.27 -19.79 8.97
N GLU A 259 36.03 -19.09 10.08
CA GLU A 259 37.10 -18.67 11.03
C GLU A 259 37.84 -19.87 11.68
N GLY A 260 37.26 -21.07 11.65
CA GLY A 260 37.90 -22.32 12.05
C GLY A 260 38.82 -22.89 10.97
N LEU A 261 38.40 -22.86 9.71
CA LEU A 261 39.20 -23.30 8.54
C LEU A 261 40.41 -22.37 8.30
N ALA A 262 40.23 -21.06 8.48
CA ALA A 262 41.32 -20.09 8.41
C ALA A 262 42.46 -20.38 9.43
N ARG A 263 42.14 -20.98 10.58
CA ARG A 263 43.12 -21.42 11.58
C ARG A 263 43.86 -22.70 11.17
N GLU A 264 43.22 -23.63 10.46
CA GLU A 264 43.86 -24.83 9.91
C GLU A 264 44.79 -24.52 8.72
N TYR A 265 44.44 -23.55 7.87
CA TYR A 265 45.30 -23.08 6.77
C TYR A 265 46.63 -22.46 7.25
N LYS A 266 46.63 -21.72 8.36
CA LYS A 266 47.88 -21.25 9.03
C LYS A 266 48.77 -22.40 9.51
N ARG A 267 48.18 -23.57 9.75
CA ARG A 267 48.88 -24.78 10.20
C ARG A 267 49.49 -25.54 9.02
N TRP A 268 48.85 -25.51 7.84
CA TRP A 268 49.35 -26.13 6.61
C TRP A 268 50.35 -25.26 5.83
N GLY A 269 50.38 -23.95 6.06
CA GLY A 269 51.43 -23.06 5.53
C GLY A 269 52.74 -23.07 6.33
N ASN A 270 52.86 -23.93 7.35
CA ASN A 270 54.06 -24.16 8.14
C ASN A 270 54.61 -25.60 7.97
N ILE A 271 54.19 -26.29 6.91
CA ILE A 271 54.80 -27.53 6.38
C ILE A 271 55.36 -27.19 5.00
#